data_AF-A0AAE8SFN2-F1
#
_entry.id   AF-A0AAE8SFN2-F1
#
_cell.length_a   1.000
_cell.length_b   1.000
_cell.length_c   1.000
_cell.angle_alpha   90.00
_cell.angle_beta   90.00
_cell.angle_gamma   90.00
#
_symmetry.space_group_name_H-M   'P 1'
#
loop_
_entity.id
_entity.type
_entity.pdbx_description
1 polymer ?
#
loop_
_entity_poly.entity_id
_entity_poly.type
_entity_poly.pdbx_seq_one_letter_code
_entity_poly.pdbx_strand_id
1 'polypeptide(L)'
;MCFGATCSTCAKKSWRGCGNHVQQVFDGVPQSEWCTCTPKTKIGGKEYPPAAPMQIPGLSWITGMLGGGSRQNAGGEKKPEL
;
A
#
# COMPACT_ATOMS: atom_id res chain seq x y z
N MET A 1 -13.39 -6.87 5.03
CA MET A 1 -13.86 -6.38 3.71
C MET A 1 -12.75 -5.56 3.07
N CYS A 2 -12.38 -5.81 1.82
CA CYS A 2 -11.49 -4.90 1.08
C CYS A 2 -12.35 -4.02 0.17
N PHE A 3 -11.89 -2.80 -0.09
CA PHE A 3 -12.57 -1.85 -0.98
C PHE A 3 -11.57 -1.08 -1.83
N GLY A 4 -12.05 -0.57 -2.96
CA GLY A 4 -11.26 0.25 -3.88
C GLY A 4 -10.91 1.60 -3.27
N ALA A 5 -9.67 2.03 -3.47
CA ALA A 5 -9.16 3.32 -3.02
C ALA A 5 -8.30 3.95 -4.11
N THR A 6 -8.02 5.24 -3.99
CA THR A 6 -7.06 5.92 -4.86
C THR A 6 -5.71 5.99 -4.14
N CYS A 7 -4.64 5.62 -4.83
CA CYS A 7 -3.29 5.81 -4.31
C CYS A 7 -2.96 7.31 -4.28
N SER A 8 -2.63 7.88 -3.12
CA SER A 8 -2.23 9.29 -3.02
C SER A 8 -0.89 9.60 -3.69
N THR A 9 -0.09 8.57 -3.99
CA THR A 9 1.24 8.72 -4.60
C THR A 9 1.19 8.77 -6.12
N CYS A 10 0.43 7.85 -6.75
CA CYS A 10 0.37 7.74 -8.21
C CYS A 10 -1.00 8.02 -8.82
N ALA A 11 -1.99 8.40 -8.00
CA ALA A 11 -3.38 8.69 -8.39
C ALA A 11 -4.15 7.55 -9.08
N LYS A 12 -3.59 6.34 -9.13
CA LYS A 12 -4.22 5.14 -9.73
C LYS A 12 -5.03 4.32 -8.73
N LYS A 13 -5.83 3.38 -9.24
CA LYS A 13 -6.66 2.47 -8.44
C LYS A 13 -5.80 1.56 -7.56
N SER A 14 -6.04 1.61 -6.28
CA SER A 14 -5.45 0.79 -5.24
C SER A 14 -6.59 0.23 -4.37
N TRP A 15 -6.27 -0.37 -3.24
CA TRP A 15 -7.23 -1.01 -2.35
C TRP A 15 -6.87 -0.76 -0.90
N ARG A 16 -7.83 -1.03 -0.01
CA ARG A 16 -7.66 -1.03 1.44
C ARG A 16 -8.33 -2.26 2.04
N GLY A 17 -7.87 -2.69 3.21
CA GLY A 17 -8.41 -3.83 3.94
C GLY A 17 -7.36 -4.88 4.24
N CYS A 18 -7.79 -6.13 4.47
CA CYS A 18 -6.95 -7.24 4.90
C CYS A 18 -6.30 -8.05 3.76
N GLY A 19 -6.56 -7.73 2.48
CA GLY A 19 -5.97 -8.44 1.34
C GLY A 19 -6.82 -9.59 0.79
N ASN A 20 -7.60 -10.26 1.65
CA ASN A 20 -8.37 -11.46 1.24
C ASN A 20 -9.47 -11.20 0.18
N HIS A 21 -9.84 -9.94 -0.07
CA HIS A 21 -10.92 -9.58 -0.99
C HIS A 21 -10.41 -8.72 -2.17
N VAL A 22 -9.09 -8.64 -2.37
CA VAL A 22 -8.49 -7.74 -3.37
C VAL A 22 -8.84 -8.14 -4.79
N GLN A 23 -9.02 -9.44 -5.04
CA GLN A 23 -9.55 -9.94 -6.32
C GLN A 23 -10.84 -9.23 -6.70
N GLN A 24 -11.79 -9.15 -5.76
CA GLN A 24 -13.10 -8.54 -5.98
C GLN A 24 -13.02 -7.02 -6.18
N VAL A 25 -12.01 -6.36 -5.57
CA VAL A 25 -11.78 -4.91 -5.74
C VAL A 25 -11.33 -4.57 -7.16
N PHE A 26 -10.57 -5.45 -7.80
CA PHE A 26 -10.04 -5.25 -9.14
C PHE A 26 -10.80 -6.02 -10.22
N ASP A 27 -11.92 -6.65 -9.87
CA ASP A 27 -12.79 -7.29 -10.84
C ASP A 27 -13.33 -6.23 -11.82
N GLY A 28 -13.10 -6.43 -13.12
CA GLY A 28 -13.45 -5.47 -14.16
C GLY A 28 -12.57 -4.20 -14.24
N VAL A 29 -11.53 -4.05 -13.41
CA VAL A 29 -10.60 -2.91 -13.49
C VAL A 29 -9.41 -3.27 -14.40
N PRO A 30 -9.19 -2.56 -15.52
CA PRO A 30 -8.08 -2.85 -16.41
C PRO A 30 -6.73 -2.60 -15.73
N GLN A 31 -5.72 -3.43 -16.02
CA GLN A 31 -4.42 -3.38 -15.35
C GLN A 31 -3.67 -2.05 -15.55
N SER A 32 -3.98 -1.30 -16.61
CA SER A 32 -3.44 0.05 -16.86
C SER A 32 -3.83 1.06 -15.78
N GLU A 33 -5.00 0.89 -15.16
CA GLU A 33 -5.53 1.74 -14.10
C GLU A 33 -5.05 1.35 -12.70
N TRP A 34 -4.38 0.20 -12.57
CA TRP A 34 -3.88 -0.29 -11.30
C TRP A 34 -2.70 0.55 -10.82
N CYS A 35 -2.62 0.72 -9.50
CA CYS A 35 -1.49 1.37 -8.85
C CYS A 35 -0.19 0.62 -9.18
N THR A 36 0.80 1.38 -9.64
CA THR A 36 2.11 0.86 -10.09
C THR A 36 3.21 1.07 -9.05
N CYS A 37 2.87 1.56 -7.86
CA CYS A 37 3.82 1.74 -6.78
C CYS A 37 4.43 0.40 -6.35
N THR A 38 5.68 0.43 -5.94
CA THR A 38 6.42 -0.71 -5.40
C THR A 38 6.53 -0.62 -3.89
N PRO A 39 6.60 -1.75 -3.18
CA PRO A 39 6.46 -3.12 -3.67
C PRO A 39 5.01 -3.54 -3.90
N LYS A 40 4.81 -4.49 -4.82
CA LYS A 40 3.51 -5.15 -5.01
C LYS A 40 3.24 -6.11 -3.84
N THR A 41 1.95 -6.32 -3.54
CA THR A 41 1.51 -7.27 -2.53
C THR A 41 1.19 -8.62 -3.17
N LYS A 42 1.79 -9.72 -2.69
CA LYS A 42 1.47 -11.07 -3.15
C LYS A 42 0.33 -11.66 -2.32
N ILE A 43 -0.79 -11.97 -2.95
CA ILE A 43 -2.00 -12.49 -2.31
C ILE A 43 -2.45 -13.73 -3.09
N GLY A 44 -2.48 -14.89 -2.44
CA GLY A 44 -2.88 -16.14 -3.09
C GLY A 44 -2.04 -16.48 -4.33
N GLY A 45 -0.74 -16.14 -4.34
CA GLY A 45 0.16 -16.39 -5.46
C GLY A 45 0.11 -15.35 -6.59
N LYS A 46 -0.84 -14.42 -6.60
CA LYS A 46 -0.94 -13.34 -7.59
C LYS A 46 -0.46 -12.01 -7.00
N GLU A 47 0.19 -11.19 -7.82
CA GLU A 47 0.66 -9.87 -7.43
C GLU A 47 -0.42 -8.81 -7.65
N TYR A 48 -0.65 -8.02 -6.62
CA TYR A 48 -1.56 -6.88 -6.60
C TYR A 48 -0.81 -5.59 -6.31
N PRO A 49 -1.38 -4.43 -6.66
CA PRO A 49 -0.87 -3.16 -6.21
C PRO A 49 -0.73 -3.11 -4.69
N PRO A 50 0.17 -2.30 -4.12
CA PRO A 50 0.18 -2.07 -2.69
C PRO A 50 -1.16 -1.51 -2.24
N ALA A 51 -1.56 -1.83 -1.02
CA ALA A 51 -2.65 -1.12 -0.35
C ALA A 51 -2.29 0.37 -0.28
N ALA A 52 -3.27 1.25 -0.50
CA ALA A 52 -3.00 2.68 -0.46
C ALA A 52 -2.44 3.07 0.93
N PRO A 53 -1.61 4.12 1.07
CA PRO A 53 -1.02 4.52 2.35
C PRO A 53 -2.00 5.36 3.17
N MET A 54 -2.24 5.01 4.45
CA MET A 54 -3.05 5.86 5.33
C MET A 54 -2.16 7.03 5.73
N GLN A 55 -2.21 8.13 4.98
CA GLN A 55 -1.65 9.38 5.44
C GLN A 55 -2.42 9.74 6.71
N ILE A 56 -1.77 9.70 7.87
CA ILE A 56 -2.33 10.26 9.09
C ILE A 56 -1.81 11.70 9.16
N PRO A 57 -2.57 12.69 8.65
CA PRO A 57 -2.13 14.07 8.68
C PRO A 57 -1.93 14.48 10.15
N GLY A 58 -0.74 15.00 10.47
CA GLY A 58 -0.46 15.58 11.78
C GLY A 58 0.15 14.67 12.85
N LEU A 59 0.64 13.46 12.52
CA LEU A 59 1.44 12.62 13.46
C LEU A 59 2.93 12.54 13.10
N SER A 60 3.40 13.23 12.05
CA SER A 60 4.81 13.19 11.63
C SER A 60 5.77 13.86 12.62
N TRP A 61 5.27 14.67 13.55
CA TRP A 61 6.08 15.35 14.57
C TRP A 61 6.21 14.55 15.88
N ILE A 62 5.27 13.65 16.19
CA ILE A 62 5.31 12.88 17.46
C ILE A 62 6.30 11.69 17.44
N THR A 63 6.71 11.20 16.26
CA THR A 63 7.74 10.15 16.14
C THR A 63 9.14 10.61 16.61
N GLY A 64 9.37 11.93 16.74
CA GLY A 64 10.66 12.47 17.19
C GLY A 64 10.88 12.48 18.70
N MET A 65 9.86 12.29 19.54
CA MET A 65 9.95 12.53 20.99
C MET A 65 9.78 11.29 21.89
N LEU A 66 9.55 10.11 21.32
CA LEU A 66 9.42 8.86 22.09
C LEU A 66 10.31 7.81 21.44
N GLY A 67 11.56 7.71 21.90
CA GLY A 67 12.49 6.65 21.50
C GLY A 67 11.87 5.28 21.75
N GLY A 68 11.51 4.58 20.67
CA GLY A 68 10.91 3.24 20.73
C GLY A 68 10.22 2.89 19.42
N GLY A 69 10.92 2.17 18.54
CA GLY A 69 10.49 1.91 17.18
C GLY A 69 9.15 1.16 17.05
N SER A 70 8.33 1.62 16.11
CA SER A 70 7.39 0.78 15.36
C SER A 70 7.23 1.34 13.95
N ARG A 71 8.11 0.85 13.08
CA ARG A 71 8.05 1.03 11.62
C ARG A 71 6.74 0.43 11.12
N GLN A 72 5.80 1.26 10.67
CA GLN A 72 4.76 0.82 9.75
C GLN A 72 5.14 1.27 8.34
N ASN A 73 6.25 0.73 7.85
CA ASN A 73 6.64 0.81 6.46
C ASN A 73 5.93 -0.33 5.71
N ALA A 74 4.72 -0.06 5.23
CA ALA A 74 4.08 -0.89 4.22
C ALA A 74 4.75 -0.62 2.87
N GLY A 75 5.98 -1.11 2.70
CA GLY A 75 6.69 -1.05 1.44
C GLY A 75 8.19 -1.22 1.60
N GLY A 76 8.68 -2.45 1.40
CA GLY A 76 10.10 -2.75 1.38
C GLY A 76 10.84 -1.98 0.28
N GLU A 77 11.66 -1.02 0.72
CA GLU A 77 12.73 -0.42 -0.06
C GLU A 77 14.00 -1.25 0.17
N LYS A 78 14.39 -2.07 -0.80
CA LYS A 78 15.71 -2.71 -0.83
C LYS A 78 16.73 -1.66 -1.27
N LYS A 79 17.62 -1.23 -0.38
CA LYS A 79 18.89 -0.59 -0.76
C LYS A 79 19.96 -1.69 -0.88
N PRO A 80 20.72 -1.78 -1.99
CA PRO A 80 21.86 -2.68 -2.08
C PRO A 80 23.03 -2.10 -1.26
N GLU A 81 23.59 -2.89 -0.35
CA GLU A 81 24.87 -2.59 0.31
C GLU A 81 26.01 -3.22 -0.51
N LEU A 82 27.06 -2.42 -0.70
CA LEU A 82 28.34 -2.77 -1.31
C LEU A 82 29.24 -3.46 -0.28
#